data_AF-A0A1C5R209-F1
#
_entry.id   AF-A0A1C5R209-F1
#
_cell.length_a   1.000
_cell.length_b   1.000
_cell.length_c   1.000
_cell.angle_alpha   90.00
_cell.angle_beta   90.00
_cell.angle_gamma   90.00
#
_symmetry.space_group_name_H-M   'P 1'
#
loop_
_entity.id
_entity.type
_entity.pdbx_description
1 polymer ?
#
loop_
_entity_poly.entity_id
_entity_poly.type
_entity_poly.pdbx_seq_one_letter_code
_entity_poly.pdbx_strand_id
1 'polypeptide(L)' 'MANRKRSVQMKFYITEEEKRLIDEKMAQLPTRRYGAYLCKMAIDGYIIYTDTADIKAFTAELSAI' A
#
# COMPACT_ATOMS: atom_id res chain seq x y z
N MET A 1 5.00 -24.17 -20.82
CA MET A 1 5.11 -22.81 -20.24
C MET A 1 6.58 -22.45 -20.19
N ALA A 2 7.01 -21.32 -20.79
CA ALA A 2 8.42 -20.96 -20.89
C ALA A 2 9.06 -20.73 -19.51
N ASN A 3 10.35 -21.04 -19.34
CA ASN A 3 11.14 -20.81 -18.12
C ASN A 3 11.13 -19.32 -17.73
N ARG A 4 10.20 -18.91 -16.87
CA ARG A 4 10.11 -17.54 -16.36
C ARG A 4 11.05 -17.38 -15.17
N LYS A 5 11.82 -16.28 -15.16
CA LYS A 5 12.61 -15.85 -13.98
C LYS A 5 11.74 -15.66 -12.73
N ARG A 6 10.48 -15.26 -12.91
CA ARG A 6 9.46 -15.17 -11.84
C ARG A 6 8.41 -16.25 -12.09
N SER A 7 8.57 -17.40 -11.43
CA SER A 7 7.76 -18.62 -11.66
C SER A 7 6.54 -18.75 -10.74
N VAL A 8 6.57 -18.10 -9.57
CA VAL A 8 5.47 -18.17 -8.58
C VAL A 8 4.36 -17.19 -8.95
N GLN A 9 3.12 -17.68 -9.01
CA GLN A 9 1.93 -16.84 -9.21
C GLN A 9 1.28 -16.52 -7.86
N MET A 10 0.96 -15.25 -7.63
CA MET A 10 0.21 -14.78 -6.47
C MET A 10 -1.14 -14.23 -6.96
N LYS A 11 -2.24 -14.67 -6.33
CA LYS A 11 -3.61 -14.25 -6.64
C LYS A 11 -4.30 -13.83 -5.35
N PHE A 12 -5.11 -12.79 -5.42
CA PHE A 12 -5.92 -12.30 -4.32
C PHE A 12 -7.22 -11.73 -4.91
N TYR A 13 -8.28 -11.75 -4.11
CA TYR A 13 -9.55 -11.12 -4.46
C TYR A 13 -9.53 -9.68 -3.96
N ILE A 14 -10.13 -8.78 -4.73
CA ILE A 14 -10.34 -7.38 -4.37
C ILE A 14 -11.76 -6.98 -4.76
N THR A 15 -12.29 -6.00 -4.06
CA THR A 15 -13.49 -5.27 -4.43
C THR A 15 -13.23 -4.31 -5.59
N GLU A 16 -14.30 -3.84 -6.24
CA GLU A 16 -14.20 -2.84 -7.30
C GLU A 16 -13.63 -1.50 -6.79
N GLU A 17 -13.94 -1.15 -5.54
CA GLU A 17 -13.42 0.06 -4.90
C GLU A 17 -11.91 -0.02 -4.68
N GLU A 18 -11.42 -1.14 -4.13
CA GLU A 18 -9.98 -1.39 -3.99
C GLU A 18 -9.27 -1.36 -5.34
N LYS A 19 -9.88 -1.96 -6.39
CA LYS A 19 -9.32 -1.92 -7.74
C LYS A 19 -9.15 -0.49 -8.24
N ARG A 20 -10.18 0.35 -8.09
CA ARG A 20 -10.13 1.76 -8.50
C ARG A 20 -9.02 2.53 -7.76
N LEU A 21 -8.90 2.32 -6.44
CA LEU A 21 -7.83 2.96 -5.65
C LEU A 21 -6.43 2.50 -6.08
N ILE A 22 -6.26 1.21 -6.39
CA ILE A 22 -5.01 0.67 -6.95
C ILE A 22 -4.69 1.34 -8.29
N ASP A 23 -5.68 1.54 -9.16
CA ASP A 23 -5.52 2.18 -10.47
C ASP A 23 -5.08 3.64 -10.32
N GLU A 24 -5.75 4.40 -9.46
CA GLU A 24 -5.41 5.80 -9.17
C GLU A 24 -4.00 5.94 -8.58
N LYS A 25 -3.60 5.05 -7.66
CA LYS A 25 -2.25 5.05 -7.09
C LYS A 25 -1.18 4.62 -8.09
N MET A 26 -1.47 3.61 -8.92
CA MET A 26 -0.55 3.14 -9.95
C MET A 26 -0.27 4.24 -10.99
N ALA A 27 -1.28 5.06 -11.32
CA ALA A 27 -1.14 6.17 -12.26
C ALA A 27 -0.15 7.26 -11.80
N GLN A 28 0.19 7.31 -10.50
CA GLN A 28 1.20 8.23 -9.95
C GLN A 28 2.64 7.82 -10.31
N LEU A 29 2.84 6.59 -10.78
CA LEU A 29 4.12 6.06 -11.22
C LEU A 29 4.11 5.83 -12.74
N PRO A 30 5.26 5.89 -13.42
CA PRO A 30 5.36 5.63 -14.86
C PRO A 30 5.29 4.13 -15.18
N THR A 31 4.28 3.43 -14.65
CA THR A 31 4.05 2.00 -14.89
C THR A 31 2.61 1.76 -15.33
N ARG A 32 2.44 0.85 -16.29
CA ARG A 32 1.12 0.38 -16.76
C ARG A 32 0.88 -1.10 -16.42
N ARG A 33 1.78 -1.71 -15.63
CA ARG A 33 1.78 -3.14 -15.34
C ARG A 33 1.51 -3.39 -13.87
N TYR A 34 0.30 -3.87 -13.54
CA TYR A 34 -0.10 -4.22 -12.18
C TYR A 34 0.92 -5.10 -11.46
N GLY A 35 1.39 -6.17 -12.11
CA GLY A 35 2.35 -7.08 -11.48
C GLY A 35 3.66 -6.40 -11.09
N ALA A 36 4.11 -5.40 -11.85
CA ALA A 36 5.31 -4.63 -11.50
C ALA A 36 5.03 -3.65 -10.36
N TYR A 37 3.89 -2.94 -10.43
CA TYR A 37 3.46 -2.00 -9.40
C TYR A 37 3.27 -2.70 -8.04
N LEU A 38 2.43 -3.74 -8.00
CA LEU A 38 2.11 -4.49 -6.79
C LEU A 38 3.35 -5.17 -6.20
N CYS A 39 4.22 -5.75 -7.04
CA CYS A 39 5.45 -6.37 -6.54
C CYS A 39 6.42 -5.33 -5.96
N LYS A 40 6.52 -4.13 -6.55
CA LYS A 40 7.32 -3.03 -6.00
C LYS A 40 6.74 -2.56 -4.66
N MET A 41 5.43 -2.33 -4.59
CA MET A 41 4.76 -1.89 -3.37
C MET A 41 4.82 -2.94 -2.24
N ALA A 42 4.71 -4.23 -2.55
CA ALA A 42 4.80 -5.29 -1.54
C ALA A 42 6.22 -5.52 -1.00
N ILE A 43 7.26 -5.15 -1.77
CA ILE A 43 8.67 -5.32 -1.36
C ILE A 43 9.21 -4.06 -0.68
N ASP A 44 8.98 -2.90 -1.29
CA ASP A 44 9.58 -1.63 -0.88
C ASP A 44 8.62 -0.73 -0.10
N GLY A 45 7.33 -1.05 -0.07
CA GLY A 45 6.34 -0.31 0.70
C GLY A 45 6.64 -0.39 2.19
N TYR A 46 6.48 0.73 2.88
CA TYR A 46 6.54 0.78 4.34
C TYR A 46 5.13 0.60 4.92
N ILE A 47 5.03 -0.19 5.99
CA ILE A 47 3.83 -0.23 6.82
C ILE A 47 4.09 0.72 8.00
N ILE A 48 3.37 1.83 8.04
CA ILE A 48 3.41 2.74 9.19
C ILE A 48 2.30 2.34 10.14
N TYR A 49 2.69 1.92 11.34
CA TYR A 49 1.79 1.82 12.47
C TYR A 49 1.85 3.13 13.27
N THR A 50 0.89 4.02 13.04
CA THR A 50 0.76 5.23 13.85
C THR A 50 -0.01 4.93 15.12
N ASP A 51 0.73 4.64 16.20
CA ASP A 51 0.17 4.81 17.54
C ASP A 51 0.09 6.31 17.84
N THR A 52 -1.12 6.79 18.07
CA THR A 52 -1.40 8.21 18.35
C THR A 52 -1.77 8.44 19.81
N ALA A 53 -1.62 7.43 20.69
CA ALA A 53 -1.94 7.54 22.09
C ALA A 53 -1.18 8.71 22.75
N ASP A 54 0.13 8.78 22.54
CA ASP A 54 0.98 9.84 23.10
C ASP A 54 0.65 11.23 22.52
N ILE A 55 0.37 11.29 21.21
CA ILE A 55 -0.04 12.55 20.55
C ILE A 55 -1.36 13.04 21.15
N LYS A 56 -2.33 12.13 21.36
CA LYS A 56 -3.63 12.47 21.95
C LYS A 56 -3.50 12.91 23.41
N ALA A 57 -2.70 12.20 24.21
CA ALA A 57 -2.43 12.57 25.59
C ALA A 57 -1.81 13.96 25.68
N PHE A 58 -0.79 14.22 24.87
CA PHE A 58 -0.12 15.53 24.80
C PHE A 58 -1.08 16.65 24.36
N THR A 59 -1.93 16.42 23.35
CA THR A 59 -2.92 17.41 22.94
C THR A 59 -3.97 17.69 24.01
N ALA A 60 -4.36 16.68 24.80
CA ALA A 60 -5.32 16.84 25.89
C ALA A 60 -4.73 17.74 27.00
N GLU A 61 -3.47 17.51 27.37
CA GLU A 61 -2.77 18.36 28.35
C GLU A 61 -2.66 19.81 27.90
N LEU A 62 -2.27 20.05 26.63
CA LEU A 62 -2.19 21.40 26.07
C LEU A 62 -3.54 22.11 26.01
N SER A 63 -4.64 21.38 25.78
CA SER A 63 -5.99 21.95 25.71
C SER A 63 -6.60 22.29 27.08
N ALA A 64 -5.97 21.83 28.16
CA ALA A 64 -6.44 22.06 29.53
C ALA A 64 -5.88 23.36 30.15
N ILE A 65 -5.07 24.13 29.40
CA ILE A 65 -4.52 25.44 29.75
C ILE A 65 -5.37 26.53 29.08
#